data_AF-A0A377CZ20-F1
#
_entry.id   AF-A0A377CZ20-F1
#
_cell.length_a   1.000
_cell.length_b   1.000
_cell.length_c   1.000
_cell.angle_alpha   90.00
_cell.angle_beta   90.00
_cell.angle_gamma   90.00
#
_symmetry.space_group_name_H-M   'P 1'
#
loop_
_entity.id
_entity.type
_entity.pdbx_description
1 polymer ?
#
loop_
_entity_poly.entity_id
_entity_poly.type
_entity_poly.pdbx_seq_one_letter_code
_entity_poly.pdbx_strand_id
1 'polypeptide(L)'
;MGRPNVGKSTLTNRILGEERIVVYDMPGTTRDSIYIPMERDGREYVLIDTAGVRKRGKITDAVEKFSVIKTLQAIEDANVVMLVIDAREGISDQDLSLLGFILNSGRSLVIVVNKWMA
;
A
#
# COMPACT_ATOMS: atom_id res chain seq x y z
N MET A 1 0.89 -3.39 0.04
CA MET A 1 -0.27 -4.28 -0.13
C MET A 1 -0.41 -5.25 1.04
N GLY A 2 -1.55 -5.93 1.15
CA GLY A 2 -1.85 -6.89 2.23
C GLY A 2 -3.29 -6.77 2.74
N ARG A 3 -3.78 -7.80 3.42
CA ARG A 3 -5.15 -7.86 3.97
C ARG A 3 -5.50 -6.67 4.88
N PRO A 4 -6.79 -6.37 5.12
CA PRO A 4 -7.18 -5.40 6.14
C PRO A 4 -6.50 -5.66 7.50
N ASN A 5 -6.19 -4.61 8.25
CA ASN A 5 -5.68 -4.67 9.63
C ASN A 5 -4.29 -5.33 9.88
N VAL A 6 -3.58 -5.77 8.85
CA VAL A 6 -2.18 -6.27 8.97
C VAL A 6 -1.15 -5.19 9.36
N GLY A 7 -1.56 -3.92 9.44
CA GLY A 7 -0.72 -2.80 9.88
C GLY A 7 -0.06 -1.98 8.77
N LYS A 8 -0.58 -2.05 7.54
CA LYS A 8 -0.11 -1.25 6.39
C LYS A 8 0.00 0.25 6.71
N SER A 9 -1.05 0.86 7.28
CA SER A 9 -1.06 2.28 7.59
C SER A 9 -0.03 2.67 8.67
N THR A 10 0.22 1.79 9.64
CA THR A 10 1.27 2.01 10.65
C THR A 10 2.66 2.00 10.01
N LEU A 11 2.91 1.05 9.10
CA LEU A 11 4.16 0.99 8.33
C LEU A 11 4.34 2.23 7.45
N THR A 12 3.31 2.60 6.68
CA THR A 12 3.30 3.82 5.85
C THR A 12 3.60 5.06 6.67
N ASN A 13 2.93 5.25 7.81
CA ASN A 13 3.18 6.41 8.67
C ASN A 13 4.59 6.41 9.26
N ARG A 14 5.15 5.23 9.59
CA ARG A 14 6.52 5.13 10.08
C ARG A 14 7.52 5.53 8.99
N ILE A 15 7.36 5.02 7.76
CA ILE A 15 8.18 5.40 6.62
C ILE A 15 8.10 6.91 6.37
N LEU A 16 6.89 7.48 6.35
CA LEU A 16 6.70 8.91 6.10
C LEU A 16 7.24 9.80 7.24
N GLY A 17 7.12 9.36 8.50
CA GLY A 17 7.56 10.12 9.66
C GLY A 17 9.09 10.11 9.88
N GLU A 18 9.79 9.14 9.31
CA GLU A 18 11.25 9.06 9.36
C GLU A 18 11.93 9.88 8.24
N GLU A 19 11.16 10.40 7.27
CA GLU A 19 11.69 10.91 6.00
C GLU A 19 11.34 12.36 5.71
N ARG A 20 12.13 12.99 4.82
CA ARG A 20 11.80 14.32 4.30
C ARG A 20 10.74 14.19 3.21
N ILE A 21 9.53 14.67 3.52
CA ILE A 21 8.40 14.70 2.59
C ILE A 21 8.48 16.00 1.77
N VAL A 22 8.57 15.88 0.44
CA VAL A 22 8.45 17.01 -0.48
C VAL A 22 7.05 17.00 -1.06
N VAL A 23 6.22 17.96 -0.64
CA VAL A 23 4.86 18.09 -1.15
C VAL A 23 4.90 18.82 -2.48
N TYR A 24 4.68 18.10 -3.58
CA TYR A 24 4.39 18.70 -4.87
C TYR A 24 2.89 18.97 -4.97
N ASP A 25 2.49 20.23 -4.96
CA ASP A 25 1.14 20.65 -5.35
C ASP A 25 1.00 20.52 -6.87
N MET A 26 0.69 19.30 -7.36
CA MET A 26 0.16 19.12 -8.70
C MET A 26 -1.37 19.11 -8.64
N PRO A 27 -2.05 20.14 -9.18
CA PRO A 27 -3.50 20.13 -9.30
C PRO A 27 -3.90 19.25 -10.49
N GLY A 28 -4.44 18.06 -10.22
CA GLY A 28 -4.97 17.21 -11.28
C GLY A 28 -5.33 15.80 -10.82
N THR A 29 -6.64 15.51 -10.80
CA THR A 29 -7.31 14.22 -10.55
C THR A 29 -7.46 13.78 -9.09
N THR A 30 -8.59 14.16 -8.50
CA THR A 30 -9.05 13.61 -7.23
C THR A 30 -9.66 12.22 -7.44
N ARG A 31 -9.27 11.25 -6.57
CA ARG A 31 -10.11 10.22 -5.88
C ARG A 31 -9.52 8.79 -5.80
N ASP A 32 -8.38 8.57 -6.43
CA ASP A 32 -7.71 7.27 -6.56
C ASP A 32 -6.41 7.24 -5.73
N SER A 33 -5.68 6.12 -5.65
CA SER A 33 -4.50 5.91 -4.77
C SER A 33 -3.64 7.16 -4.52
N ILE A 34 -3.15 7.37 -3.29
CA ILE A 34 -2.36 8.55 -2.95
C ILE A 34 -0.89 8.29 -3.30
N TYR A 35 -0.30 9.14 -4.13
CA TYR A 35 1.12 9.11 -4.49
C TYR A 35 1.82 10.18 -3.66
N ILE A 36 2.75 9.77 -2.81
CA ILE A 36 3.44 10.64 -1.87
C ILE A 36 4.91 10.67 -2.25
N PRO A 37 5.40 11.76 -2.86
CA PRO A 37 6.82 11.94 -3.10
C PRO A 37 7.59 12.05 -1.77
N MET A 38 8.74 11.40 -1.70
CA MET A 38 9.65 11.44 -0.55
C MET A 38 11.09 11.32 -1.02
N GLU A 39 12.03 11.79 -0.20
CA GLU A 39 13.46 11.62 -0.43
C GLU A 39 14.08 10.87 0.76
N ARG A 40 14.86 9.82 0.46
CA ARG A 40 15.65 9.07 1.44
C ARG A 40 17.07 8.86 0.92
N ASP A 41 18.07 9.17 1.74
CA ASP A 41 19.49 8.96 1.41
C ASP A 41 19.90 9.59 0.05
N GLY A 42 19.36 10.77 -0.27
CA GLY A 42 19.62 11.49 -1.53
C GLY A 42 18.93 10.88 -2.76
N ARG A 43 17.95 10.00 -2.58
CA ARG A 43 17.19 9.35 -3.65
C ARG A 43 15.70 9.65 -3.51
N GLU A 44 15.07 9.93 -4.65
CA GLU A 44 13.63 10.18 -4.73
C GLU A 44 12.84 8.87 -4.82
N TYR A 45 11.73 8.82 -4.10
CA TYR A 45 10.77 7.73 -4.13
C TYR A 45 9.35 8.28 -4.17
N VAL A 46 8.42 7.47 -4.67
CA VAL A 46 6.98 7.73 -4.57
C VAL A 46 6.33 6.59 -3.82
N LEU A 47 5.74 6.90 -2.66
CA LEU A 47 4.96 5.95 -1.89
C LEU A 47 3.52 5.93 -2.38
N ILE A 48 3.02 4.77 -2.78
CA ILE A 48 1.63 4.58 -3.24
C ILE A 48 0.79 4.02 -2.10
N ASP A 49 -0.12 4.83 -1.54
CA ASP A 49 -1.05 4.42 -0.47
C ASP A 49 -2.47 4.22 -1.02
N THR A 50 -2.93 2.97 -1.00
CA THR A 50 -4.28 2.56 -1.41
C THR A 50 -5.34 2.73 -0.31
N ALA A 51 -4.92 2.98 0.95
CA ALA A 51 -5.80 3.07 2.11
C ALA A 51 -6.06 4.51 2.59
N GLY A 52 -5.21 5.48 2.24
CA GLY A 52 -5.33 6.88 2.68
C GLY A 52 -6.68 7.55 2.36
N VAL A 53 -7.37 7.11 1.31
CA VAL A 53 -8.71 7.58 0.94
C VAL A 53 -9.80 7.09 1.91
N ARG A 54 -9.62 5.93 2.56
CA ARG A 54 -10.64 5.29 3.42
C ARG A 54 -10.95 6.06 4.70
N LYS A 55 -10.09 6.98 5.13
CA LYS A 55 -10.34 7.79 6.34
C LYS A 55 -11.42 8.88 6.17
N ARG A 56 -11.94 9.13 4.95
CA ARG A 56 -12.87 10.26 4.69
C ARG A 56 -14.34 9.91 4.39
N GLY A 57 -14.78 8.65 4.37
CA GLY A 57 -16.20 8.35 4.04
C GLY A 57 -16.76 7.03 4.58
N LYS A 58 -18.03 7.06 5.00
CA LYS A 58 -18.84 5.89 5.42
C LYS A 58 -18.96 4.87 4.27
N ILE A 59 -18.94 3.57 4.61
CA ILE A 59 -18.80 2.43 3.70
C ILE A 59 -20.18 1.97 3.20
N THR A 60 -20.30 1.70 1.89
CA THR A 60 -21.38 0.96 1.22
C THR A 60 -20.80 -0.23 0.43
N ASP A 61 -21.57 -1.26 0.10
CA ASP A 61 -21.08 -2.48 -0.58
C ASP A 61 -20.39 -2.25 -1.94
N ALA A 62 -20.67 -1.12 -2.61
CA ALA A 62 -19.95 -0.72 -3.81
C ALA A 62 -18.44 -0.53 -3.55
N VAL A 63 -18.05 -0.17 -2.33
CA VAL A 63 -16.67 0.17 -1.94
C VAL A 63 -15.72 -1.04 -2.04
N GLU A 64 -16.20 -2.27 -1.89
CA GLU A 64 -15.33 -3.46 -1.91
C GLU A 64 -14.77 -3.77 -3.30
N LYS A 65 -15.63 -3.83 -4.33
CA LYS A 65 -15.19 -4.07 -5.72
C LYS A 65 -14.25 -2.98 -6.22
N PHE A 66 -14.55 -1.72 -5.90
CA PHE A 66 -13.67 -0.59 -6.22
C PHE A 66 -12.32 -0.72 -5.51
N SER A 67 -12.29 -1.20 -4.27
CA SER A 67 -11.02 -1.41 -3.55
C SER A 67 -10.13 -2.47 -4.19
N VAL A 68 -10.70 -3.50 -4.82
CA VAL A 68 -9.92 -4.50 -5.55
C VAL A 68 -9.25 -3.85 -6.74
N ILE A 69 -10.02 -3.16 -7.60
CA ILE A 69 -9.49 -2.47 -8.80
C ILE A 69 -8.33 -1.54 -8.43
N LYS A 70 -8.47 -0.76 -7.35
CA LYS A 70 -7.40 0.15 -6.89
C LYS A 70 -6.17 -0.56 -6.35
N THR A 71 -6.36 -1.71 -5.72
CA THR A 71 -5.23 -2.53 -5.28
C THR A 71 -4.44 -3.04 -6.48
N LEU A 72 -5.14 -3.51 -7.53
CA LEU A 72 -4.50 -3.98 -8.75
C LEU A 72 -3.76 -2.85 -9.48
N GLN A 73 -4.41 -1.70 -9.66
CA GLN A 73 -3.79 -0.53 -10.31
C GLN A 73 -2.54 -0.04 -9.55
N ALA A 74 -2.59 0.04 -8.23
CA ALA A 74 -1.42 0.44 -7.44
C ALA A 74 -0.28 -0.59 -7.47
N ILE A 75 -0.56 -1.88 -7.72
CA ILE A 75 0.48 -2.88 -7.98
C ILE A 75 1.10 -2.63 -9.36
N GLU A 76 0.28 -2.36 -10.38
CA GLU A 76 0.76 -2.06 -11.74
C GLU A 76 1.55 -0.75 -11.83
N ASP A 77 1.28 0.23 -10.99
CA ASP A 77 2.05 1.48 -10.97
C ASP A 77 3.36 1.37 -10.19
N ALA A 78 3.48 0.40 -9.29
CA ALA A 78 4.65 0.25 -8.44
C ALA A 78 5.82 -0.42 -9.16
N ASN A 79 7.05 0.03 -8.89
CA ASN A 79 8.26 -0.74 -9.23
C ASN A 79 8.53 -1.85 -8.19
N VAL A 80 8.27 -1.55 -6.91
CA VAL A 80 8.44 -2.45 -5.77
C VAL A 80 7.16 -2.49 -4.95
N VAL A 81 6.65 -3.68 -4.67
CA VAL A 81 5.48 -3.89 -3.83
C VAL A 81 5.89 -4.49 -2.50
N MET A 82 5.52 -3.82 -1.41
CA MET A 82 5.64 -4.37 -0.05
C MET A 82 4.37 -5.15 0.30
N LEU A 83 4.45 -6.48 0.40
CA LEU A 83 3.35 -7.33 0.87
C LEU A 83 3.46 -7.50 2.38
N VAL A 84 2.54 -6.88 3.12
CA VAL A 84 2.52 -6.90 4.59
C VAL A 84 1.65 -8.06 5.09
N ILE A 85 2.23 -8.90 5.93
CA ILE A 85 1.61 -10.08 6.56
C ILE A 85 1.62 -9.86 8.08
N ASP A 86 0.53 -10.19 8.78
CA ASP A 86 0.48 -10.20 10.25
C ASP A 86 1.06 -11.50 10.77
N ALA A 87 2.14 -11.48 11.55
CA ALA A 87 2.81 -12.68 12.06
C ALA A 87 1.94 -13.55 12.98
N ARG A 88 0.92 -12.96 13.60
CA ARG A 88 0.04 -13.63 14.54
C ARG A 88 -1.06 -14.42 13.82
N GLU A 89 -1.30 -14.06 12.57
CA GLU A 89 -2.22 -14.76 11.69
C GLU A 89 -1.39 -15.56 10.67
N GLY A 90 -1.76 -16.80 10.37
CA GLY A 90 -1.09 -17.55 9.30
C GLY A 90 -1.24 -16.87 7.93
N ILE A 91 -0.57 -17.42 6.92
CA ILE A 91 -0.76 -17.02 5.52
C ILE A 91 -2.17 -17.45 5.10
N SER A 92 -2.96 -16.51 4.56
CA SER A 92 -4.31 -16.77 4.07
C SER A 92 -4.39 -16.89 2.53
N ASP A 93 -5.51 -17.38 2.02
CA ASP A 93 -5.78 -17.43 0.57
C ASP A 93 -5.74 -16.04 -0.10
N GLN A 94 -6.13 -14.98 0.65
CA GLN A 94 -6.07 -13.61 0.13
C GLN A 94 -4.61 -13.12 0.03
N ASP A 95 -3.73 -13.53 0.95
CA ASP A 95 -2.29 -13.23 0.86
C ASP A 95 -1.67 -13.94 -0.35
N LEU A 96 -2.01 -15.21 -0.56
CA LEU A 96 -1.55 -16.00 -1.72
C LEU A 96 -2.05 -15.41 -3.04
N SER A 97 -3.31 -14.98 -3.09
CA SER A 97 -3.90 -14.35 -4.28
C SER A 97 -3.21 -13.04 -4.63
N LEU A 98 -2.94 -12.18 -3.63
CA LEU A 98 -2.19 -10.93 -3.83
C LEU A 98 -0.76 -11.20 -4.26
N LEU A 99 -0.09 -12.17 -3.63
CA LEU A 99 1.26 -12.59 -4.00
C LEU A 99 1.32 -13.03 -5.47
N GLY A 100 0.39 -13.89 -5.90
CA GLY A 100 0.29 -14.33 -7.28
C GLY A 100 0.11 -13.17 -8.25
N PHE A 101 -0.76 -12.21 -7.91
CA PHE A 101 -0.96 -11.02 -8.75
C PHE A 101 0.31 -10.18 -8.87
N ILE A 102 1.01 -9.90 -7.76
CA ILE A 102 2.26 -9.12 -7.76
C ILE A 102 3.31 -9.76 -8.67
N LEU A 103 3.48 -11.08 -8.56
CA LEU A 103 4.42 -11.84 -9.38
C LEU A 103 4.03 -11.82 -10.86
N ASN A 104 2.74 -12.01 -11.17
CA ASN A 104 2.24 -11.96 -12.55
C ASN A 104 2.35 -10.57 -13.18
N SER A 105 2.24 -9.50 -12.39
CA SER A 105 2.47 -8.12 -12.83
C SER A 105 3.95 -7.79 -13.06
N GLY A 106 4.87 -8.73 -12.79
CA GLY A 106 6.31 -8.56 -13.00
C GLY A 106 6.97 -7.59 -12.02
N ARG A 107 6.38 -7.36 -10.84
CA ARG A 107 6.86 -6.36 -9.89
C ARG A 107 7.81 -6.95 -8.87
N SER A 108 8.79 -6.15 -8.47
CA SER A 108 9.68 -6.53 -7.39
C SER A 108 8.88 -6.66 -6.10
N LEU A 109 9.15 -7.70 -5.32
CA LEU A 109 8.42 -8.02 -4.10
C LEU A 109 9.32 -7.91 -2.88
N VAL A 110 8.82 -7.20 -1.86
CA VAL A 110 9.36 -7.25 -0.49
C VAL A 110 8.27 -7.79 0.42
N ILE A 111 8.56 -8.88 1.14
CA ILE A 111 7.64 -9.40 2.16
C ILE A 111 7.96 -8.72 3.48
N VAL A 112 6.93 -8.13 4.10
CA VAL A 112 7.03 -7.49 5.41
C VAL A 112 6.20 -8.30 6.40
N VAL A 113 6.88 -8.91 7.37
CA VAL A 113 6.21 -9.62 8.45
C VAL A 113 6.07 -8.66 9.63
N ASN A 114 4.84 -8.22 9.88
CA ASN A 114 4.51 -7.24 10.92
C ASN A 114 3.98 -7.93 12.17
N LYS A 115 4.01 -7.22 13.32
CA LYS A 115 3.55 -7.74 14.64
C LYS A 115 4.28 -9.03 15.06
N TRP A 116 5.57 -9.11 14.70
CA TRP A 116 6.43 -10.27 14.92
C TRP A 116 6.75 -10.52 16.40
N MET A 117 6.84 -9.44 17.19
CA MET A 117 6.98 -9.53 18.64
C MET A 117 5.57 -9.38 19.23
N ALA A 118 5.17 -10.37 20.03
CA ALA A 118 3.86 -10.45 20.69
C ALA A 118 3.58 -9.23 21.59
#